data_AF-A0A1Q8S8D7-F1
#
_entry.id   AF-A0A1Q8S8D7-F1
#
_cell.length_a   1.000
_cell.length_b   1.000
_cell.length_c   1.000
_cell.angle_alpha   90.00
_cell.angle_beta   90.00
_cell.angle_gamma   90.00
#
_symmetry.space_group_name_H-M   'P 1'
#
loop_
_entity.id
_entity.type
_entity.pdbx_description
1 polymer ?
#
loop_
_entity_poly.entity_id
_entity_poly.type
_entity_poly.pdbx_seq_one_letter_code
_entity_poly.pdbx_strand_id
1 'polypeptide(L)'
;MATKSHTDPFARAAALALRSRAGGKTAKEVSEALGIPLRTVDEILRRAKSHGFDPTAQTLHIRPEYVQDAPRSGRPRKQTTPVTTEATPEKES
;
A
#
# COMPACT_ATOMS: atom_id res chain seq x y z
N MET A 1 20.78 8.96 -7.93
CA MET A 1 19.96 8.05 -7.11
C MET A 1 18.64 8.76 -6.81
N ALA A 2 17.57 8.54 -7.59
CA ALA A 2 16.28 9.18 -7.33
C ALA A 2 15.63 8.48 -6.12
N THR A 3 15.55 9.18 -5.00
CA THR A 3 14.81 8.72 -3.82
C THR A 3 13.35 8.58 -4.23
N LYS A 4 12.77 7.38 -4.09
CA LYS A 4 11.34 7.16 -4.32
C LYS A 4 10.59 8.00 -3.27
N SER A 5 10.12 9.17 -3.67
CA SER A 5 9.30 10.07 -2.86
C SER A 5 8.10 9.27 -2.37
N HIS A 6 7.89 9.22 -1.06
CA HIS A 6 6.73 8.58 -0.46
C HIS A 6 5.51 9.36 -0.95
N THR A 7 4.83 8.87 -1.98
CA THR A 7 3.63 9.52 -2.49
C THR A 7 2.58 9.46 -1.40
N ASP A 8 2.01 10.61 -1.05
CA ASP A 8 0.98 10.70 -0.02
C ASP A 8 -0.19 9.74 -0.31
N PRO A 9 -0.72 9.01 0.68
CA PRO A 9 -1.83 8.09 0.49
C PRO A 9 -3.06 8.75 -0.14
N PHE A 10 -3.40 10.00 0.21
CA PHE A 10 -4.53 10.70 -0.40
C PHE A 10 -4.29 10.99 -1.88
N ALA A 11 -3.05 11.33 -2.25
CA ALA A 11 -2.70 11.52 -3.65
C ALA A 11 -2.82 10.23 -4.49
N ARG A 12 -2.52 9.06 -3.89
CA ARG A 12 -2.73 7.76 -4.55
C ARG A 12 -4.22 7.44 -4.70
N ALA A 13 -5.01 7.70 -3.66
CA ALA A 13 -6.46 7.52 -3.70
C ALA A 13 -7.09 8.41 -4.78
N ALA A 14 -6.66 9.67 -4.87
CA ALA A 14 -7.09 10.60 -5.92
C ALA A 14 -6.69 10.09 -7.31
N ALA A 15 -5.47 9.60 -7.49
CA ALA A 15 -5.03 9.02 -8.77
C ALA A 15 -5.89 7.82 -9.19
N LEU A 16 -6.25 6.94 -8.25
CA LEU A 16 -7.14 5.80 -8.50
C LEU A 16 -8.57 6.25 -8.85
N ALA A 17 -9.10 7.23 -8.11
CA ALA A 17 -10.42 7.78 -8.38
C ALA A 17 -10.50 8.43 -9.77
N LEU A 18 -9.52 9.25 -10.13
CA LEU A 18 -9.48 9.95 -11.41
C LEU A 18 -9.29 8.99 -12.59
N ARG A 19 -8.56 7.90 -12.40
CA ARG A 19 -8.35 6.88 -13.44
C ARG A 19 -9.52 5.91 -13.57
N SER A 20 -10.33 5.76 -12.52
CA SER A 20 -11.52 4.91 -12.57
C SER A 20 -12.53 5.42 -13.61
N ARG A 21 -13.50 4.57 -13.96
CA ARG A 21 -14.62 4.96 -14.81
C ARG A 21 -15.33 6.25 -14.34
N ALA A 22 -15.37 6.52 -13.03
CA ALA A 22 -16.00 7.73 -12.50
C ALA A 22 -15.21 9.00 -12.86
N GLY A 23 -13.88 8.91 -12.95
CA GLY A 23 -13.04 10.04 -13.33
C GLY A 23 -12.81 10.15 -14.83
N GLY A 24 -12.74 9.01 -15.55
CA GLY A 24 -12.59 8.96 -17.00
C GLY A 24 -11.27 9.53 -17.54
N LYS A 25 -10.35 9.98 -16.67
CA LYS A 25 -9.12 10.65 -17.07
C LYS A 25 -8.04 9.66 -17.50
N THR A 26 -7.17 10.13 -18.38
CA THR A 26 -5.94 9.43 -18.77
C THR A 26 -4.86 9.59 -17.70
N ALA A 27 -3.87 8.69 -17.68
CA ALA A 27 -2.77 8.79 -16.72
C ALA A 27 -1.95 10.09 -16.87
N LYS A 28 -1.89 10.68 -18.08
CA LYS A 28 -1.25 11.98 -18.34
C LYS A 28 -2.00 13.13 -17.67
N GLU A 29 -3.31 13.20 -17.86
CA GLU A 29 -4.13 14.23 -17.22
C GLU A 29 -4.12 14.09 -15.68
N VAL A 30 -4.07 12.86 -15.17
CA VAL A 30 -3.90 12.62 -13.73
C VAL A 30 -2.54 13.08 -13.23
N SER A 31 -1.48 12.84 -14.01
CA SER A 31 -0.13 13.30 -13.71
C SER A 31 -0.05 14.83 -13.65
N GLU A 32 -0.64 15.52 -14.62
CA GLU A 32 -0.72 16.98 -14.67
C GLU A 32 -1.58 17.55 -13.54
N ALA A 33 -2.76 16.96 -13.30
CA ALA A 33 -3.69 17.42 -12.27
C ALA A 33 -3.16 17.26 -10.84
N LEU A 34 -2.36 16.21 -10.58
CA LEU A 34 -1.79 15.93 -9.26
C LEU A 34 -0.34 16.42 -9.12
N GLY A 35 0.30 16.89 -10.19
CA GLY A 35 1.72 17.27 -10.19
C GLY A 35 2.68 16.11 -9.91
N ILE A 36 2.25 14.87 -10.19
CA ILE A 36 3.00 13.65 -9.90
C ILE A 36 3.58 13.10 -11.20
N PRO A 37 4.81 12.57 -11.23
CA PRO A 37 5.36 11.95 -12.44
C PRO A 37 4.47 10.84 -12.99
N LEU A 38 4.29 10.79 -14.32
CA LEU A 38 3.50 9.75 -14.99
C LEU A 38 3.89 8.32 -14.56
N ARG A 39 5.20 8.07 -14.44
CA ARG A 39 5.73 6.80 -13.95
C ARG A 39 5.20 6.41 -12.57
N THR A 40 5.03 7.38 -11.68
CA THR A 40 4.49 7.15 -10.33
C THR A 40 2.99 6.84 -10.39
N VAL A 41 2.24 7.51 -11.27
CA VAL A 41 0.82 7.18 -11.53
C VAL A 41 0.69 5.74 -12.03
N ASP A 42 1.51 5.33 -12.99
CA ASP A 42 1.51 3.96 -13.52
C ASP A 42 1.88 2.92 -12.46
N GLU A 43 2.86 3.21 -11.58
CA GLU A 43 3.22 2.33 -10.47
C GLU A 43 2.07 2.18 -9.46
N ILE A 44 1.36 3.26 -9.14
CA ILE A 44 0.18 3.24 -8.26
C ILE A 44 -0.90 2.36 -8.87
N LEU A 45 -1.21 2.56 -10.16
CA LEU A 45 -2.23 1.78 -10.86
C LEU A 45 -1.88 0.30 -10.94
N ARG A 46 -0.61 -0.02 -11.24
CA ARG A 46 -0.13 -1.40 -11.30
C ARG A 46 -0.29 -2.08 -9.94
N ARG A 47 0.10 -1.41 -8.86
CA ARG A 47 0.00 -1.94 -7.51
C ARG A 47 -1.44 -2.16 -7.08
N ALA A 48 -2.31 -1.17 -7.32
CA ALA A 48 -3.72 -1.30 -7.00
C ALA A 48 -4.35 -2.49 -7.76
N LYS A 49 -4.04 -2.67 -9.05
CA LYS A 49 -4.48 -3.83 -9.83
C LYS A 49 -3.99 -5.15 -9.25
N SER A 50 -2.74 -5.23 -8.79
CA SER A 50 -2.21 -6.42 -8.11
C SER A 50 -2.96 -6.75 -6.82
N HIS A 51 -3.55 -5.76 -6.15
CA HIS A 51 -4.40 -5.95 -4.98
C HIS A 51 -5.88 -6.18 -5.34
N GLY A 52 -6.24 -6.26 -6.63
CA GLY A 52 -7.60 -6.54 -7.08
C GLY A 52 -8.45 -5.30 -7.39
N PHE A 53 -7.84 -4.11 -7.52
CA PHE A 53 -8.56 -2.93 -7.99
C PHE A 53 -8.92 -3.05 -9.47
N ASP A 54 -10.21 -2.94 -9.78
CA ASP A 54 -10.72 -2.86 -11.15
C ASP A 54 -11.14 -1.42 -11.50
N PRO A 55 -10.41 -0.74 -12.40
CA PRO A 55 -10.74 0.62 -12.83
C PRO A 55 -12.01 0.70 -13.70
N THR A 56 -12.47 -0.43 -14.25
CA THR A 56 -13.63 -0.50 -15.15
C THR A 56 -14.93 -0.88 -14.45
N ALA A 57 -14.85 -1.24 -13.16
CA ALA A 57 -16.02 -1.59 -12.36
C ALA A 57 -17.07 -0.47 -12.34
N GLN A 58 -18.35 -0.87 -12.28
CA GLN A 58 -19.49 0.06 -12.21
C GLN A 58 -19.45 0.93 -10.95
N THR A 59 -18.98 0.36 -9.83
CA THR A 59 -18.87 1.04 -8.54
C THR A 59 -17.41 1.19 -8.16
N LEU A 60 -17.00 2.42 -7.86
CA LEU A 60 -15.64 2.72 -7.40
C LEU A 60 -15.48 2.36 -5.92
N HIS A 61 -14.74 1.28 -5.64
CA HIS A 61 -14.34 0.92 -4.28
C HIS A 61 -12.85 1.19 -4.08
N ILE A 62 -12.51 2.26 -3.37
CA ILE A 62 -11.13 2.52 -2.95
C ILE A 62 -10.98 2.02 -1.53
N ARG A 63 -10.28 0.89 -1.38
CA ARG A 63 -9.96 0.31 -0.07
C ARG A 63 -8.59 0.79 0.41
N PRO A 64 -8.34 0.84 1.73
CA PRO A 64 -7.05 1.22 2.28
C PRO A 64 -5.91 0.32 1.77
N GLU A 65 -6.19 -0.95 1.45
CA GLU A 65 -5.18 -1.87 0.90
C GLU A 65 -4.57 -1.41 -0.44
N TYR A 66 -5.28 -0.60 -1.22
CA TYR A 66 -4.79 -0.08 -2.51
C TYR A 66 -3.90 1.17 -2.34
N VAL A 67 -4.03 1.83 -1.19
CA VAL A 67 -3.48 3.14 -0.92
C VAL A 67 -2.27 3.03 0.00
N GLN A 68 -2.36 2.20 1.04
CA GLN A 68 -1.32 2.05 2.05
C GLN A 68 -0.11 1.31 1.48
N ASP A 69 1.08 1.81 1.83
CA ASP A 69 2.29 1.03 1.60
C ASP A 69 2.29 -0.17 2.53
N ALA A 70 2.57 -1.35 1.96
CA ALA A 70 2.94 -2.52 2.74
C ALA A 70 4.01 -2.12 3.77
N PRO A 71 3.87 -2.54 5.04
CA PRO A 71 4.84 -2.21 6.07
C PRO A 71 6.22 -2.62 5.53
N ARG A 72 7.12 -1.65 5.45
CA ARG A 72 8.50 -1.93 5.05
C ARG A 72 9.02 -2.91 6.08
N SER A 73 9.26 -4.15 5.68
CA SER A 73 10.07 -5.04 6.49
C SER A 73 11.43 -4.37 6.59
N GLY A 74 11.64 -3.64 7.68
CA GLY A 74 12.96 -3.17 8.04
C GLY A 74 13.91 -4.37 8.09
N ARG A 75 15.21 -4.11 8.14
CA ARG A 75 16.20 -5.18 8.27
C ARG A 75 15.77 -6.12 9.41
N PRO A 76 15.54 -7.42 9.14
CA PRO A 76 15.10 -8.35 10.18
C PRO A 76 16.08 -8.28 11.35
N ARG A 77 15.57 -7.97 12.55
CA ARG A 77 16.38 -7.95 13.77
C ARG A 77 16.60 -9.40 14.21
N LYS A 78 17.85 -9.77 14.53
CA LYS A 78 18.20 -11.07 15.13
C LYS A 78 17.33 -11.28 16.37
N GLN A 79 16.58 -12.39 16.41
CA GLN A 79 15.91 -12.86 17.62
C GLN A 79 16.95 -13.55 18.50
N THR A 80 17.12 -13.08 19.73
CA THR A 80 17.78 -13.84 20.80
C THR A 80 16.65 -14.47 21.62
N THR A 81 16.54 -15.80 21.60
CA THR A 81 15.57 -16.57 22.40
C THR A 81 15.99 -16.61 23.87
N PRO A 82 15.18 -16.14 24.84
CA PRO A 82 15.41 -16.48 26.24
C PRO A 82 14.93 -17.91 26.50
N VAL A 83 15.83 -18.73 27.05
CA VAL A 83 15.55 -20.11 27.47
C VAL A 83 14.68 -20.06 28.72
N THR A 84 13.40 -20.42 28.60
CA THR A 84 12.49 -20.60 29.74
C THR A 84 12.93 -21.81 30.55
N THR A 85 13.46 -21.57 31.75
CA THR A 85 13.59 -22.60 32.79
C THR A 85 12.68 -22.17 33.93
N GLU A 86 11.47 -22.71 34.01
CA GLU A 86 10.65 -22.61 35.23
C GLU A 86 10.06 -23.97 35.55
N ALA A 87 10.36 -24.37 36.79
CA ALA A 87 10.10 -25.66 37.39
C ALA A 87 8.65 -25.80 37.87
N THR A 88 8.13 -27.02 37.77
CA THR A 88 6.85 -27.48 38.31
C THR A 88 6.87 -27.49 39.84
N PRO A 89 5.90 -26.88 40.56
CA PRO A 89 5.66 -27.21 41.94
C PRO A 89 4.60 -28.32 42.05
N GLU A 90 4.95 -29.33 42.84
CA GLU A 90 4.11 -30.43 43.29
C GLU A 90 2.95 -29.90 44.17
N LYS A 91 1.74 -30.45 44.00
CA LYS A 91 0.60 -30.20 44.87
C LYS A 91 0.57 -31.25 45.99
N GLU A 92 0.81 -30.82 47.22
CA GLU A 92 0.67 -31.58 48.46
C GLU A 92 -0.81 -31.71 48.88
N SER A 93 -1.06 -32.69 49.76
CA SER A 93 -2.30 -33.41 50.08
C SER A 93 -3.39 -32.65 50.83
#